data_AF-A0A2G9RNZ5-F1
#
_entry.id   AF-A0A2G9RNZ5-F1
#
_cell.length_a   1.000
_cell.length_b   1.000
_cell.length_c   1.000
_cell.angle_alpha   90.00
_cell.angle_beta   90.00
_cell.angle_gamma   90.00
#
_symmetry.space_group_name_H-M   'P 1'
#
loop_
_entity.id
_entity.type
_entity.pdbx_description
1 polymer ?
#
loop_
_entity_poly.entity_id
_entity_poly.type
_entity_poly.pdbx_seq_one_letter_code
_entity_poly.pdbx_strand_id
1 'polypeptide(L)'
;MRGSKWDSIKPLLKILQESFPCCIHVALIIKPDNFWQKQRTNFGSSKFEFETSLVSLEGLTKVVDPSQLTPEFDGCLEYNHEEWIEIRVAFEDFITNATHMLSRLDELQEMLANKELPQDLEGARSMIEAHSQLKKRVTKAPIEDLDNEGQMLLQRIQNSESFPKKNSSSGNADLQNFLPKVSTMLDRLHSTRHHLHQVWQQRKLKLDQCFQLRLFEQDAEKSYYLTVQLRTLNPRYHKLLKSP
;
A
#
# COMPACT_ATOMS: atom_id res chain seq x y z
N MET A 1 -28.98 -29.98 3.15
CA MET A 1 -28.29 -29.33 4.29
C MET A 1 -28.54 -30.17 5.56
N ARG A 2 -27.50 -30.84 6.08
CA ARG A 2 -27.62 -31.73 7.25
C ARG A 2 -27.50 -30.93 8.56
N GLY A 3 -28.59 -30.85 9.33
CA GLY A 3 -28.55 -31.13 10.76
C GLY A 3 -28.03 -30.11 11.77
N SER A 4 -27.91 -28.81 11.46
CA SER A 4 -27.68 -27.81 12.51
C SER A 4 -28.94 -27.69 13.37
N LYS A 5 -28.84 -28.01 14.66
CA LYS A 5 -29.96 -27.84 15.60
C LYS A 5 -30.25 -26.35 15.75
N TRP A 6 -31.52 -25.97 15.70
CA TRP A 6 -32.00 -24.59 15.87
C TRP A 6 -31.48 -23.93 17.17
N ASP A 7 -31.15 -24.75 18.17
CA ASP A 7 -30.51 -24.34 19.43
C ASP A 7 -29.16 -23.63 19.25
N SER A 8 -28.46 -23.87 18.14
CA SER A 8 -27.15 -23.28 17.84
C SER A 8 -27.21 -21.82 17.38
N ILE A 9 -28.39 -21.29 17.04
CA ILE A 9 -28.53 -19.92 16.52
C ILE A 9 -28.14 -18.87 17.56
N LYS A 10 -28.60 -19.02 18.82
CA LYS A 10 -28.28 -18.05 19.88
C LYS A 10 -26.78 -17.96 20.17
N PRO A 11 -26.04 -19.08 20.33
CA PRO A 11 -24.58 -19.04 20.41
C PRO A 11 -23.91 -18.38 19.20
N LEU A 12 -24.39 -18.67 17.98
CA LEU A 12 -23.81 -18.10 16.76
C LEU A 12 -24.00 -16.58 16.68
N LEU A 13 -25.19 -16.07 17.00
CA LEU A 13 -25.44 -14.63 17.07
C LEU A 13 -24.58 -13.93 18.13
N LYS A 14 -24.32 -14.60 19.26
CA LYS A 14 -23.42 -14.09 20.30
C LYS A 14 -21.98 -13.99 19.80
N ILE A 15 -21.48 -15.03 19.13
CA ILE A 15 -20.13 -15.03 18.51
C ILE A 15 -20.02 -13.93 17.45
N LEU A 16 -21.07 -13.73 16.65
CA LEU A 16 -21.11 -12.66 15.65
C LEU A 16 -21.01 -11.27 16.29
N GLN A 17 -21.74 -11.02 17.38
CA GLN A 17 -21.64 -9.76 18.12
C GLN A 17 -20.23 -9.55 18.72
N GLU A 18 -19.65 -10.59 19.32
CA GLU A 18 -18.33 -10.52 19.95
C GLU A 18 -17.21 -10.34 18.92
N SER A 19 -17.33 -10.97 17.75
CA SER A 19 -16.34 -10.89 16.66
C SER A 19 -16.48 -9.60 15.85
N PHE A 20 -17.69 -9.06 15.71
CA PHE A 20 -18.00 -7.91 14.85
C PHE A 20 -18.84 -6.85 15.59
N PRO A 21 -18.32 -6.29 16.69
CA PRO A 21 -19.06 -5.33 17.50
C PRO A 21 -19.44 -4.09 16.67
N CYS A 22 -20.70 -3.68 16.75
CA CYS A 22 -21.28 -2.55 16.01
C CYS A 22 -21.20 -2.61 14.47
N CYS A 23 -20.75 -3.72 13.87
CA CYS A 23 -20.67 -3.86 12.41
C CYS A 23 -21.94 -4.49 11.81
N ILE A 24 -22.64 -5.31 12.61
CA ILE A 24 -23.87 -5.98 12.21
C ILE A 24 -25.04 -5.07 12.57
N HIS A 25 -25.90 -4.79 11.61
CA HIS A 25 -27.09 -3.96 11.81
C HIS A 25 -28.35 -4.82 11.92
N VAL A 26 -28.46 -5.83 11.06
CA VAL A 26 -29.61 -6.74 10.99
C VAL A 26 -29.11 -8.16 10.73
N ALA A 27 -29.67 -9.14 11.43
CA ALA A 27 -29.50 -10.57 11.17
C ALA A 27 -30.85 -11.18 10.75
N LEU A 28 -30.93 -11.60 9.49
CA LEU A 28 -32.09 -12.31 8.94
C LEU A 28 -31.92 -13.82 9.14
N ILE A 29 -32.88 -14.44 9.81
CA ILE A 29 -32.87 -15.86 10.13
C ILE A 29 -33.93 -16.54 9.26
N ILE A 30 -33.48 -17.32 8.28
CA ILE A 30 -34.36 -18.06 7.36
C ILE A 30 -34.98 -19.25 8.10
N LYS A 31 -36.30 -19.28 8.17
CA LYS A 31 -37.06 -20.33 8.83
C LYS A 31 -37.30 -21.52 7.89
N PRO A 32 -37.05 -22.78 8.31
CA PRO A 32 -37.40 -23.94 7.50
C PRO A 32 -38.92 -24.10 7.39
N ASP A 33 -39.44 -24.53 6.23
CA ASP A 33 -40.88 -24.53 5.91
C ASP A 33 -41.74 -25.28 6.93
N ASN A 34 -41.25 -26.41 7.43
CA ASN A 34 -41.95 -27.26 8.40
C ASN A 34 -41.98 -26.69 9.83
N PHE A 35 -41.31 -25.56 10.07
CA PHE A 35 -41.10 -25.00 11.41
C PHE A 35 -42.31 -24.19 11.92
N TRP A 36 -43.26 -23.83 11.05
CA TRP A 36 -44.51 -23.18 11.44
C TRP A 36 -45.47 -24.11 12.20
N GLN A 37 -45.33 -25.43 12.07
CA GLN A 37 -46.28 -26.39 12.61
C GLN A 37 -45.95 -26.92 14.01
N LYS A 38 -44.73 -26.74 14.56
CA LYS A 38 -44.33 -27.48 15.79
C LYS A 38 -43.69 -26.71 16.94
N GLN A 39 -43.17 -25.49 16.79
CA GLN A 39 -42.67 -24.74 17.95
C GLN A 39 -42.81 -23.21 17.83
N ARG A 40 -43.31 -22.59 18.90
CA ARG A 40 -43.17 -21.14 19.15
C ARG A 40 -41.74 -20.87 19.60
N THR A 41 -40.86 -20.49 18.68
CA THR A 41 -39.51 -20.04 19.06
C THR A 41 -39.51 -18.54 19.29
N ASN A 42 -39.63 -18.15 20.55
CA ASN A 42 -39.46 -16.77 20.97
C ASN A 42 -37.95 -16.44 20.93
N PHE A 43 -37.49 -15.80 19.84
CA PHE A 43 -36.27 -14.98 19.86
C PHE A 43 -36.53 -13.60 20.46
N GLY A 44 -37.77 -13.32 20.87
CA GLY A 44 -38.12 -12.12 21.61
C GLY A 44 -37.18 -11.97 22.81
N SER A 45 -36.38 -10.90 22.77
CA SER A 45 -35.59 -10.31 23.86
C SER A 45 -34.21 -10.87 24.23
N SER A 46 -33.52 -11.65 23.37
CA SER A 46 -32.05 -11.62 23.46
C SER A 46 -31.58 -10.24 22.99
N LYS A 47 -31.13 -9.40 23.94
CA LYS A 47 -30.56 -8.06 23.69
C LYS A 47 -29.25 -8.17 22.90
N PHE A 48 -29.33 -8.58 21.65
CA PHE A 48 -28.23 -8.39 20.72
C PHE A 48 -28.17 -6.89 20.38
N GLU A 49 -26.97 -6.41 20.07
CA GLU A 49 -26.74 -5.02 19.65
C GLU A 49 -27.30 -4.71 18.27
N PHE A 50 -27.80 -5.72 17.56
CA PHE A 50 -28.37 -5.64 16.22
C PHE A 50 -29.78 -6.23 16.15
N GLU A 51 -30.54 -5.82 15.13
CA GLU A 51 -31.90 -6.30 14.90
C GLU A 51 -31.88 -7.78 14.46
N THR A 52 -32.80 -8.59 14.97
CA THR A 52 -32.96 -9.98 14.55
C THR A 52 -34.37 -10.19 14.01
N SER A 53 -34.48 -10.74 12.79
CA SER A 53 -35.78 -10.96 12.14
C SER A 53 -35.89 -12.37 11.58
N LEU A 54 -37.05 -12.99 11.77
CA LEU A 54 -37.37 -14.30 11.22
C LEU A 54 -38.08 -14.12 9.88
N VAL A 55 -37.53 -14.70 8.82
CA VAL A 55 -38.03 -14.52 7.45
C VAL A 55 -38.23 -15.89 6.79
N SER A 56 -39.28 -16.04 5.99
CA SER A 56 -39.46 -17.21 5.12
C SER A 56 -38.62 -17.06 3.85
N LEU A 57 -38.34 -18.15 3.14
CA LEU A 57 -37.61 -18.08 1.87
C LEU A 57 -38.32 -17.12 0.87
N GLU A 58 -39.64 -17.29 0.69
CA GLU A 58 -40.47 -16.41 -0.15
C GLU A 58 -40.55 -14.95 0.34
N GLY A 59 -40.31 -14.71 1.63
CA GLY A 59 -40.34 -13.37 2.23
C GLY A 59 -39.03 -12.61 2.07
N LEU A 60 -37.95 -13.29 1.69
CA LEU A 60 -36.60 -12.72 1.67
C LEU A 60 -36.45 -11.62 0.64
N THR A 61 -37.02 -11.80 -0.56
CA THR A 61 -37.01 -10.80 -1.64
C THR A 61 -37.80 -9.53 -1.32
N LYS A 62 -38.60 -9.52 -0.25
CA LYS A 62 -39.30 -8.31 0.24
C LYS A 62 -38.42 -7.42 1.12
N VAL A 63 -37.33 -7.98 1.66
CA VAL A 63 -36.44 -7.30 2.62
C VAL A 63 -35.00 -7.18 2.12
N VAL A 64 -34.59 -8.01 1.15
CA VAL A 64 -33.29 -7.95 0.48
C VAL A 64 -33.54 -7.88 -1.02
N ASP A 65 -32.81 -6.99 -1.70
CA ASP A 65 -32.85 -6.88 -3.16
C ASP A 65 -32.39 -8.21 -3.80
N PRO A 66 -33.12 -8.79 -4.76
CA PRO A 66 -32.73 -10.02 -5.45
C PRO A 66 -31.31 -9.98 -6.06
N SER A 67 -30.79 -8.80 -6.39
CA SER A 67 -29.41 -8.62 -6.89
C SER A 67 -28.31 -8.87 -5.85
N GLN A 68 -28.67 -8.97 -4.57
CA GLN A 68 -27.78 -9.29 -3.45
C GLN A 68 -27.97 -10.73 -2.94
N LEU A 69 -28.91 -11.47 -3.53
CA LEU A 69 -29.21 -12.85 -3.18
C LEU A 69 -28.66 -13.79 -4.24
N THR A 70 -28.13 -14.92 -3.83
CA THR A 70 -27.69 -15.99 -4.74
C THR A 70 -28.90 -16.78 -5.28
N PRO A 71 -28.75 -17.54 -6.39
CA PRO A 71 -29.88 -18.22 -7.04
C PRO A 71 -30.64 -19.20 -6.15
N GLU A 72 -30.00 -19.80 -5.15
CA GLU A 72 -30.65 -20.67 -4.16
C GLU A 72 -31.63 -19.94 -3.22
N PHE A 73 -31.61 -18.61 -3.23
CA PHE A 73 -32.49 -17.73 -2.46
C PHE A 73 -33.38 -16.86 -3.36
N ASP A 74 -33.70 -17.31 -4.58
CA ASP A 74 -34.47 -16.58 -5.59
C ASP A 74 -33.84 -15.24 -6.02
N GLY A 75 -32.51 -15.17 -6.01
CA GLY A 75 -31.74 -14.01 -6.42
C GLY A 75 -31.00 -14.16 -7.76
N CYS A 76 -30.25 -13.12 -8.13
CA CYS A 76 -29.44 -13.07 -9.35
C CYS A 76 -27.95 -12.75 -9.14
N LEU A 77 -27.47 -12.78 -7.89
CA LEU A 77 -26.05 -12.67 -7.58
C LEU A 77 -25.32 -13.97 -7.92
N GLU A 78 -24.55 -13.96 -9.00
CA GLU A 78 -23.57 -15.02 -9.25
C GLU A 78 -22.49 -14.97 -8.15
N TYR A 79 -22.35 -16.07 -7.40
CA TYR A 79 -21.38 -16.19 -6.32
C TYR A 79 -20.65 -17.52 -6.42
N ASN A 80 -19.32 -17.45 -6.52
CA ASN A 80 -18.44 -18.61 -6.40
C ASN A 80 -17.58 -18.45 -5.15
N HIS A 81 -17.78 -19.35 -4.18
CA HIS A 81 -17.07 -19.32 -2.90
C HIS A 81 -15.57 -19.51 -3.04
N GLU A 82 -15.14 -20.45 -3.89
CA GLU A 82 -13.72 -20.76 -4.09
C GLU A 82 -13.01 -19.57 -4.74
N GLU A 83 -13.60 -19.01 -5.81
CA GLU A 83 -13.07 -17.82 -6.48
C GLU A 83 -12.99 -16.61 -5.54
N TRP A 84 -14.05 -16.36 -4.76
CA TRP A 84 -14.08 -15.25 -3.82
C TRP A 84 -12.95 -15.36 -2.78
N ILE A 85 -12.72 -16.56 -2.23
CA ILE A 85 -11.61 -16.79 -1.28
C ILE A 85 -10.27 -16.54 -1.97
N GLU A 86 -10.04 -17.08 -3.16
CA GLU A 86 -8.77 -16.91 -3.88
C GLU A 86 -8.46 -15.44 -4.15
N ILE A 87 -9.46 -14.67 -4.62
CA ILE A 87 -9.33 -13.23 -4.84
C ILE A 87 -9.06 -12.51 -3.52
N ARG A 88 -9.79 -12.86 -2.45
CA ARG A 88 -9.65 -12.22 -1.15
C ARG A 88 -8.25 -12.42 -0.57
N VAL A 89 -7.73 -13.64 -0.62
CA VAL A 89 -6.36 -13.95 -0.15
C VAL A 89 -5.34 -13.18 -0.96
N ALA A 90 -5.42 -13.23 -2.30
CA ALA A 90 -4.51 -12.49 -3.17
C ALA A 90 -4.57 -10.97 -2.91
N PHE A 91 -5.76 -10.43 -2.63
CA PHE A 91 -5.93 -9.03 -2.26
C PHE A 91 -5.25 -8.67 -0.93
N GLU A 92 -5.44 -9.49 0.11
CA GLU A 92 -4.86 -9.24 1.43
C GLU A 92 -3.32 -9.36 1.41
N ASP A 93 -2.80 -10.35 0.69
CA ASP A 93 -1.35 -10.51 0.47
C ASP A 93 -0.77 -9.29 -0.25
N PHE A 94 -1.37 -8.89 -1.38
CA PHE A 94 -0.95 -7.72 -2.14
C PHE A 94 -0.96 -6.45 -1.28
N ILE A 95 -2.04 -6.18 -0.55
CA ILE A 95 -2.15 -4.98 0.30
C ILE A 95 -1.07 -4.97 1.39
N THR A 96 -0.82 -6.12 2.01
CA THR A 96 0.21 -6.26 3.05
C THR A 96 1.60 -5.99 2.46
N ASN A 97 1.92 -6.63 1.34
CA ASN A 97 3.22 -6.50 0.69
C ASN A 97 3.45 -5.09 0.15
N ALA A 98 2.45 -4.49 -0.48
CA ALA A 98 2.52 -3.13 -1.00
C ALA A 98 2.67 -2.09 0.12
N THR A 99 1.97 -2.26 1.25
CA THR A 99 2.11 -1.39 2.41
C THR A 99 3.52 -1.46 2.99
N HIS A 100 4.07 -2.67 3.17
CA HIS A 100 5.45 -2.85 3.62
C HIS A 100 6.46 -2.23 2.66
N MET A 101 6.24 -2.37 1.34
CA MET A 101 7.10 -1.76 0.33
C MET A 101 7.07 -0.24 0.40
N LEU A 102 5.89 0.37 0.54
CA LEU A 102 5.74 1.82 0.69
C LEU A 102 6.52 2.35 1.90
N SER A 103 6.38 1.70 3.06
CA SER A 103 7.14 2.08 4.26
C SER A 103 8.65 2.04 4.01
N ARG A 104 9.15 0.99 3.35
CA ARG A 104 10.57 0.88 2.99
C ARG A 104 11.01 1.99 2.02
N LEU A 105 10.16 2.37 1.06
CA LEU A 105 10.48 3.46 0.15
C LEU A 105 10.51 4.81 0.87
N ASP A 106 9.60 5.04 1.81
CA ASP A 106 9.56 6.26 2.63
C ASP A 106 10.81 6.38 3.51
N GLU A 107 11.27 5.30 4.14
CA GLU A 107 12.54 5.27 4.88
C GLU A 107 13.74 5.64 3.99
N LEU A 108 13.79 5.12 2.76
CA LEU A 108 14.85 5.44 1.80
C LEU A 108 14.79 6.91 1.36
N GLN A 109 13.60 7.49 1.24
CA GLN A 109 13.43 8.91 0.95
C GLN A 109 13.97 9.77 2.10
N GLU A 110 13.65 9.41 3.36
CA GLU A 110 14.14 10.13 4.53
C GLU A 110 15.68 10.11 4.61
N MET A 111 16.30 8.95 4.35
CA MET A 111 17.76 8.82 4.27
C MET A 111 18.38 9.75 3.20
N LEU A 112 17.69 9.96 2.07
CA LEU A 112 18.15 10.83 0.99
C LEU A 112 17.86 12.32 1.22
N ALA A 113 16.89 12.62 2.08
CA ALA A 113 16.50 13.98 2.41
C ALA A 113 17.56 14.72 3.25
N ASN A 114 18.60 14.02 3.75
CA ASN A 114 19.71 14.65 4.47
C ASN A 114 20.32 15.78 3.59
N LYS A 115 20.30 17.01 4.12
CA LYS A 115 20.79 18.22 3.45
C LYS A 115 22.24 18.55 3.78
N GLU A 116 22.85 17.85 4.72
CA GLU A 116 24.24 18.06 5.09
C GLU A 116 25.15 17.82 3.89
N LEU A 117 26.16 18.69 3.77
CA LEU A 117 27.17 18.65 2.73
C LEU A 117 28.54 18.54 3.39
N PRO A 118 29.48 17.81 2.76
CA PRO A 118 30.82 17.61 3.29
C PRO A 118 31.63 18.91 3.33
N GLN A 119 32.46 19.04 4.37
CA GLN A 119 33.33 20.21 4.54
C GLN A 119 34.68 20.06 3.84
N ASP A 120 35.07 18.83 3.50
CA ASP A 120 36.34 18.51 2.86
C ASP A 120 36.17 17.45 1.75
N LEU A 121 37.26 17.15 1.06
CA LEU A 121 37.29 16.19 -0.04
C LEU A 121 37.07 14.74 0.41
N GLU A 122 37.53 14.38 1.61
CA GLU A 122 37.41 13.02 2.13
C GLU A 122 35.96 12.70 2.50
N GLY A 123 35.31 13.60 3.23
CA GLY A 123 33.88 13.56 3.52
C GLY A 123 33.04 13.53 2.25
N ALA A 124 33.43 14.29 1.21
CA ALA A 124 32.73 14.26 -0.07
C ALA A 124 32.81 12.91 -0.76
N ARG A 125 33.99 12.27 -0.78
CA ARG A 125 34.15 10.90 -1.32
C ARG A 125 33.34 9.89 -0.52
N SER A 126 33.38 9.97 0.81
CA SER A 126 32.63 9.09 1.70
C SER A 126 31.12 9.19 1.46
N MET A 127 30.58 10.40 1.35
CA MET A 127 29.16 10.63 1.10
C MET A 127 28.72 10.17 -0.30
N ILE A 128 29.57 10.35 -1.33
CA ILE A 128 29.32 9.82 -2.67
C ILE A 128 29.28 8.29 -2.66
N GLU A 129 30.18 7.63 -1.93
CA GLU A 129 30.19 6.17 -1.81
C GLU A 129 28.97 5.65 -1.05
N ALA A 130 28.61 6.27 0.08
CA ALA A 130 27.39 5.94 0.83
C ALA A 130 26.13 6.10 -0.06
N HIS A 131 26.08 7.16 -0.86
CA HIS A 131 25.03 7.35 -1.86
C HIS A 131 25.08 6.22 -2.91
N SER A 132 26.22 5.88 -3.50
CA SER A 132 26.32 4.75 -4.44
C SER A 132 25.79 3.41 -3.85
N GLN A 133 26.06 3.15 -2.58
CA GLN A 133 25.58 1.94 -1.88
C GLN A 133 24.06 1.95 -1.68
N LEU A 134 23.48 3.09 -1.30
CA LEU A 134 22.04 3.22 -1.12
C LEU A 134 21.29 2.99 -2.46
N LYS A 135 21.89 3.33 -3.61
CA LYS A 135 21.32 3.05 -4.95
C LYS A 135 21.06 1.56 -5.13
N LYS A 136 22.01 0.72 -4.70
CA LYS A 136 21.91 -0.73 -4.82
C LYS A 136 20.74 -1.28 -4.00
N ARG A 137 20.40 -0.65 -2.86
CA ARG A 137 19.24 -1.03 -2.03
C ARG A 137 17.91 -0.62 -2.67
N VAL A 138 17.89 0.52 -3.37
CA VAL A 138 16.72 1.01 -4.12
C VAL A 138 16.46 0.12 -5.33
N THR A 139 17.47 -0.17 -6.16
CA THR A 139 17.32 -0.96 -7.40
C THR A 139 16.93 -2.41 -7.14
N LYS A 140 17.29 -2.97 -5.98
CA LYS A 140 16.91 -4.34 -5.58
C LYS A 140 15.52 -4.44 -4.94
N ALA A 141 14.78 -3.34 -4.81
CA ALA A 141 13.43 -3.40 -4.27
C ALA A 141 12.50 -4.06 -5.33
N PRO A 142 11.78 -5.14 -5.00
CA PRO A 142 10.91 -5.88 -5.93
C PRO A 142 9.60 -5.14 -6.22
N ILE A 143 9.69 -3.91 -6.71
CA ILE A 143 8.51 -3.08 -7.03
C ILE A 143 7.82 -3.61 -8.30
N GLU A 144 8.60 -4.17 -9.24
CA GLU A 144 8.06 -4.76 -10.47
C GLU A 144 7.27 -6.04 -10.19
N ASP A 145 7.72 -6.86 -9.25
CA ASP A 145 6.99 -8.07 -8.84
C ASP A 145 5.64 -7.69 -8.21
N LEU A 146 5.62 -6.67 -7.35
CA LEU A 146 4.39 -6.14 -6.76
C LEU A 146 3.47 -5.48 -7.78
N ASP A 147 4.01 -4.80 -8.77
CA ASP A 147 3.23 -4.26 -9.87
C ASP A 147 2.54 -5.37 -10.66
N ASN A 148 3.29 -6.42 -11.03
CA ASN A 148 2.74 -7.58 -11.71
C ASN A 148 1.66 -8.27 -10.88
N GLU A 149 1.89 -8.46 -9.57
CA GLU A 149 0.91 -9.03 -8.64
C GLU A 149 -0.40 -8.21 -8.62
N GLY A 150 -0.29 -6.88 -8.48
CA GLY A 150 -1.44 -5.98 -8.49
C GLY A 150 -2.19 -5.97 -9.82
N GLN A 151 -1.47 -5.98 -10.96
CA GLN A 151 -2.08 -6.03 -12.29
C GLN A 151 -2.81 -7.36 -12.53
N MET A 152 -2.21 -8.49 -12.13
CA MET A 152 -2.84 -9.81 -12.21
C MET A 152 -4.09 -9.88 -11.34
N LEU A 153 -4.05 -9.30 -10.13
CA LEU A 153 -5.20 -9.22 -9.25
C LEU A 153 -6.33 -8.37 -9.84
N LEU A 154 -6.02 -7.21 -10.42
CA LEU A 154 -7.02 -6.37 -11.11
C LEU A 154 -7.69 -7.13 -12.26
N GLN A 155 -6.90 -7.82 -13.09
CA GLN A 155 -7.42 -8.64 -14.17
C GLN A 155 -8.31 -9.77 -13.67
N ARG A 156 -7.90 -10.46 -12.60
CA ARG A 156 -8.70 -11.53 -11.99
C ARG A 156 -10.04 -11.00 -11.46
N ILE A 157 -10.04 -9.86 -10.77
CA ILE A 157 -11.27 -9.23 -10.28
C ILE A 157 -12.19 -8.82 -11.43
N GLN A 158 -11.65 -8.20 -12.48
CA GLN A 158 -12.44 -7.73 -13.64
C GLN A 158 -13.03 -8.87 -14.47
N ASN A 159 -12.35 -10.02 -14.52
CA ASN A 159 -12.79 -11.20 -15.25
C ASN A 159 -13.71 -12.12 -14.43
N SER A 160 -13.89 -11.86 -13.13
CA SER A 160 -14.79 -12.64 -12.29
C SER A 160 -16.24 -12.51 -12.76
N GLU A 161 -16.94 -13.63 -12.82
CA GLU A 161 -18.38 -13.67 -13.17
C GLU A 161 -19.22 -12.92 -12.13
N SER A 162 -18.75 -12.92 -10.87
CA SER A 162 -19.37 -12.21 -9.75
C SER A 162 -19.17 -10.68 -9.81
N PHE A 163 -18.37 -10.17 -10.76
CA PHE A 163 -18.09 -8.75 -10.89
C PHE A 163 -19.20 -8.02 -11.70
N PRO A 164 -19.74 -6.87 -11.21
CA PRO A 164 -20.76 -6.13 -11.94
C PRO A 164 -20.30 -5.74 -13.35
N LYS A 165 -20.97 -6.31 -14.37
CA LYS A 165 -20.78 -5.89 -15.76
C LYS A 165 -21.32 -4.46 -15.92
N LYS A 166 -20.79 -3.69 -16.88
CA LYS A 166 -21.08 -2.24 -17.07
C LYS A 166 -22.56 -1.86 -17.22
N ASN A 167 -23.47 -2.84 -17.37
CA ASN A 167 -24.92 -2.63 -17.52
C ASN A 167 -25.76 -3.36 -16.45
N SER A 168 -25.15 -3.89 -15.39
CA SER A 168 -25.81 -4.64 -14.33
C SER A 168 -25.41 -4.09 -12.96
N SER A 169 -26.39 -3.67 -12.17
CA SER A 169 -26.21 -3.25 -10.78
C SER A 169 -25.96 -4.43 -9.81
N SER A 170 -26.09 -5.66 -10.31
CA SER A 170 -25.85 -6.90 -9.58
C SER A 170 -24.38 -7.29 -9.66
N GLY A 171 -23.76 -7.49 -8.50
CA GLY A 171 -22.47 -8.16 -8.37
C GLY A 171 -21.84 -7.91 -7.01
N ASN A 172 -20.73 -8.58 -6.75
CA ASN A 172 -20.13 -8.65 -5.44
C ASN A 172 -19.56 -7.29 -4.99
N ALA A 173 -20.11 -6.74 -3.91
CA ALA A 173 -19.73 -5.43 -3.38
C ALA A 173 -18.26 -5.39 -2.92
N ASP A 174 -17.72 -6.49 -2.40
CA ASP A 174 -16.31 -6.55 -1.98
C ASP A 174 -15.38 -6.39 -3.18
N LEU A 175 -15.67 -7.09 -4.28
CA LEU A 175 -14.88 -7.02 -5.50
C LEU A 175 -14.87 -5.60 -6.09
N GLN A 176 -16.01 -4.91 -6.04
CA GLN A 176 -16.11 -3.49 -6.41
C GLN A 176 -15.25 -2.58 -5.53
N ASN A 177 -15.15 -2.89 -4.23
CA ASN A 177 -14.32 -2.14 -3.30
C ASN A 177 -12.82 -2.46 -3.42
N PHE A 178 -12.44 -3.64 -3.90
CA PHE A 178 -11.04 -4.05 -4.04
C PHE A 178 -10.35 -3.32 -5.19
N LEU A 179 -11.00 -3.20 -6.36
CA LEU A 179 -10.41 -2.53 -7.53
C LEU A 179 -9.81 -1.15 -7.23
N PRO A 180 -10.57 -0.16 -6.70
CA PRO A 180 -10.02 1.17 -6.44
C PRO A 180 -8.90 1.14 -5.40
N LYS A 181 -8.95 0.21 -4.43
CA LYS A 181 -7.89 0.05 -3.43
C LYS A 181 -6.59 -0.47 -4.06
N VAL A 182 -6.68 -1.49 -4.93
CA VAL A 182 -5.51 -2.04 -5.64
C VAL A 182 -4.91 -0.98 -6.57
N SER A 183 -5.74 -0.32 -7.40
CA SER A 183 -5.28 0.74 -8.29
C SER A 183 -4.63 1.90 -7.53
N THR A 184 -5.25 2.39 -6.45
CA THR A 184 -4.67 3.46 -5.62
C THR A 184 -3.32 3.04 -5.03
N MET A 185 -3.18 1.77 -4.63
CA MET A 185 -1.93 1.27 -4.07
C MET A 185 -0.81 1.21 -5.11
N LEU A 186 -1.12 0.74 -6.33
CA LEU A 186 -0.19 0.75 -7.47
C LEU A 186 0.24 2.18 -7.83
N ASP A 187 -0.71 3.11 -7.92
CA ASP A 187 -0.42 4.52 -8.19
C ASP A 187 0.51 5.11 -7.13
N ARG A 188 0.28 4.80 -5.85
CA ARG A 188 1.16 5.21 -4.75
C ARG A 188 2.56 4.60 -4.90
N LEU A 189 2.67 3.30 -5.15
CA LEU A 189 3.97 2.63 -5.36
C LEU A 189 4.76 3.28 -6.50
N HIS A 190 4.10 3.54 -7.63
CA HIS A 190 4.72 4.20 -8.78
C HIS A 190 5.14 5.64 -8.48
N SER A 191 4.26 6.42 -7.84
CA SER A 191 4.53 7.81 -7.49
C SER A 191 5.69 7.91 -6.50
N THR A 192 5.68 7.11 -5.43
CA THR A 192 6.75 7.07 -4.43
C THR A 192 8.08 6.60 -5.04
N ARG A 193 8.06 5.59 -5.92
CA ARG A 193 9.25 5.15 -6.67
C ARG A 193 9.80 6.27 -7.56
N HIS A 194 8.92 6.94 -8.32
CA HIS A 194 9.32 8.03 -9.19
C HIS A 194 9.92 9.20 -8.39
N HIS A 195 9.27 9.58 -7.30
CA HIS A 195 9.76 10.62 -6.41
C HIS A 195 11.11 10.27 -5.79
N LEU A 196 11.29 9.04 -5.32
CA LEU A 196 12.56 8.53 -4.81
C LEU A 196 13.67 8.65 -5.86
N HIS A 197 13.39 8.30 -7.12
CA HIS A 197 14.33 8.51 -8.22
C HIS A 197 14.67 9.99 -8.46
N GLN A 198 13.70 10.90 -8.35
CA GLN A 198 13.97 12.33 -8.51
C GLN A 198 14.87 12.86 -7.39
N VAL A 199 14.53 12.60 -6.13
CA VAL A 199 15.31 13.03 -4.96
C VAL A 199 16.71 12.41 -5.01
N TRP A 200 16.82 11.16 -5.46
CA TRP A 200 18.09 10.52 -5.74
C TRP A 200 18.99 11.34 -6.67
N GLN A 201 18.49 11.67 -7.86
CA GLN A 201 19.26 12.40 -8.88
C GLN A 201 19.65 13.80 -8.37
N GLN A 202 18.75 14.47 -7.65
CA GLN A 202 19.04 15.77 -7.05
C GLN A 202 20.15 15.67 -6.00
N ARG A 203 20.11 14.66 -5.12
CA ARG A 203 21.14 14.44 -4.10
C ARG A 203 22.48 14.13 -4.75
N LYS A 204 22.50 13.28 -5.79
CA LYS A 204 23.70 13.00 -6.58
C LYS A 204 24.33 14.28 -7.14
N LEU A 205 23.53 15.10 -7.84
CA LEU A 205 24.01 16.35 -8.43
C LEU A 205 24.63 17.28 -7.38
N LYS A 206 23.99 17.41 -6.20
CA LYS A 206 24.51 18.24 -5.10
C LYS A 206 25.83 17.72 -4.54
N LEU A 207 25.97 16.40 -4.39
CA LEU A 207 27.21 15.78 -3.94
C LEU A 207 28.34 15.98 -4.95
N ASP A 208 28.04 15.81 -6.25
CA ASP A 208 29.01 16.05 -7.33
C ASP A 208 29.46 17.52 -7.35
N GLN A 209 28.52 18.46 -7.25
CA GLN A 209 28.84 19.90 -7.16
C GLN A 209 29.68 20.23 -5.93
N CYS A 210 29.34 19.67 -4.77
CA CYS A 210 30.10 19.90 -3.54
C CYS A 210 31.52 19.34 -3.67
N PHE A 211 31.68 18.16 -4.25
CA PHE A 211 32.99 17.56 -4.50
C PHE A 211 33.84 18.45 -5.41
N GLN A 212 33.27 18.95 -6.51
CA GLN A 212 33.97 19.85 -7.44
C GLN A 212 34.39 21.17 -6.75
N LEU A 213 33.52 21.73 -5.90
CA LEU A 213 33.85 22.92 -5.11
C LEU A 213 35.04 22.67 -4.17
N ARG A 214 35.03 21.56 -3.42
CA ARG A 214 36.14 21.21 -2.52
C ARG A 214 37.45 20.96 -3.26
N LEU A 215 37.38 20.39 -4.46
CA LEU A 215 38.55 20.17 -5.30
C LEU A 215 39.14 21.51 -5.76
N PHE A 216 38.28 22.42 -6.21
CA PHE A 216 38.68 23.76 -6.60
C PHE A 216 39.32 24.54 -5.43
N GLU A 217 38.71 24.48 -4.23
CA GLU A 217 39.25 25.14 -3.03
C GLU A 217 40.65 24.64 -2.69
N GLN A 218 40.88 23.32 -2.74
CA GLN A 218 42.21 22.72 -2.52
C GLN A 218 43.23 23.17 -3.57
N ASP A 219 42.84 23.20 -4.85
CA ASP A 219 43.73 23.63 -5.94
C ASP A 219 44.08 25.12 -5.82
N ALA A 220 43.12 25.96 -5.46
CA ALA A 220 43.31 27.39 -5.25
C ALA A 220 44.26 27.65 -4.07
N GLU A 221 44.07 26.94 -2.95
CA GLU A 221 44.94 27.03 -1.78
C GLU A 221 46.38 26.63 -2.13
N LYS A 222 46.57 25.50 -2.83
CA LYS A 222 47.89 25.04 -3.28
C LYS A 222 48.58 26.06 -4.20
N SER A 223 47.83 26.62 -5.16
CA SER A 223 48.33 27.66 -6.06
C SER A 223 48.77 28.92 -5.31
N TYR A 224 47.99 29.33 -4.31
CA TYR A 224 48.33 30.44 -3.43
C TYR A 224 49.62 30.19 -2.64
N TYR A 225 49.75 29.03 -1.98
CA TYR A 225 50.97 28.66 -1.25
C TYR A 225 52.20 28.64 -2.15
N LEU A 226 52.12 28.04 -3.34
CA LEU A 226 53.22 28.04 -4.31
C LEU A 226 53.61 29.46 -4.73
N THR A 227 52.63 30.33 -4.94
CA THR A 227 52.88 31.74 -5.30
C THR A 227 53.60 32.49 -4.18
N VAL A 228 53.15 32.30 -2.93
CA VAL A 228 53.80 32.90 -1.75
C VAL A 228 55.23 32.38 -1.58
N GLN A 229 55.43 31.07 -1.74
CA GLN A 229 56.73 30.43 -1.60
C GLN A 229 57.72 30.86 -2.71
N LEU A 230 57.26 31.02 -3.95
CA LEU A 230 58.07 31.57 -5.03
C LEU A 230 58.47 33.03 -4.76
N ARG A 231 57.57 33.83 -4.16
CA ARG A 231 57.89 35.21 -3.75
C ARG A 231 58.92 35.27 -2.62
N THR A 232 58.82 34.38 -1.63
CA THR A 232 59.79 34.35 -0.50
C THR A 232 61.16 33.81 -0.91
N LEU A 233 61.20 32.81 -1.80
CA LEU A 233 62.44 32.21 -2.29
C LEU A 233 63.17 33.06 -3.35
N ASN A 234 62.51 34.07 -3.93
CA ASN A 234 63.11 34.93 -4.96
C ASN A 234 63.15 36.42 -4.55
N PRO A 235 63.99 36.80 -3.56
CA PRO A 235 64.13 38.20 -3.14
C PRO A 235 64.71 39.12 -4.23
N ARG A 236 65.19 38.58 -5.36
CA ARG A 236 65.77 39.36 -6.47
C ARG A 236 64.74 40.20 -7.25
N TYR A 237 63.44 39.92 -7.15
CA TYR A 237 62.41 40.75 -7.79
C TYR A 237 62.10 42.06 -7.03
N HIS A 238 62.44 42.17 -5.74
CA HIS A 238 62.27 43.44 -5.01
C HIS A 238 63.36 44.48 -5.32
N LYS A 239 64.49 44.09 -5.93
CA LYS A 239 65.54 45.03 -6.35
C LYS A 239 65.34 45.64 -7.73
N LEU A 240 64.45 45.10 -8.57
CA LEU A 240 64.20 45.61 -9.93
C LEU A 240 63.06 46.66 -10.01
N LEU A 241 62.25 46.80 -8.96
CA LEU A 241 61.22 47.85 -8.84
C LEU A 241 61.65 49.04 -7.96
N LYS A 242 62.89 49.03 -7.46
CA LYS A 242 63.51 50.10 -6.66
C LYS A 242 64.94 50.38 -7.15
N SER A 243 65.10 50.57 -8.46
CA SER A 243 66.24 51.32 -8.98
C SER A 243 65.69 52.69 -9.40
N PRO A 244 66.39 53.79 -9.05
CA PRO A 244 65.85 55.15 -8.94
C PRO A 244 65.29 55.72 -10.25
#